data_AF-A0A9L0TPW2-F1
#
_entry.id   AF-A0A9L0TPW2-F1
#
_cell.length_a   1.000
_cell.length_b   1.000
_cell.length_c   1.000
_cell.angle_alpha   90.00
_cell.angle_beta   90.00
_cell.angle_gamma   90.00
#
_symmetry.space_group_name_H-M   'P 1'
#
loop_
_entity.id
_entity.type
_entity.pdbx_description
1 polymer ?
#
loop_
_entity_poly.entity_id
_entity_poly.type
_entity_poly.pdbx_seq_one_letter_code
_entity_poly.pdbx_strand_id
1 'polypeptide(L)'
;MPSMFERTSKNITKEIGDKDLRPAKNLLSATRIHQFSLLLKRKTHSQFWEQPEVPIEVSLMDILEPSSSVPETVKTGQFHITDTAVKKWKARVSVNAGVEAGLLPEAAEFYGSSLQYQIVTIPFHTWTDLQKRKLLDPEPLFLKQCRKTAVNLYVVTEIVELLNSPVLYETRSENILGKFSFTWNMFVKGEGAGERLKVREKELTLQKGMVMAYKRKQLVFKENGWDILLISDDDKRNTFPEAGIETPFGQEFKHLQEEVSQQMEALAQLSTDVQDAIFHNILAMLGDRGALQDLMDMLEQEHLGHLNGPGGTILNELRKDSRYQWVKPKYPILYLLEAIMVLSDIPHDLLAQSKEKRILFHQRELVRSILEPNFSYSWNIPFIIKRNLLAPLQGEGLAITYGLLEECGLKMQLDSPRSTWDLEAKKPLSALYGILSML
;
A
#
# COMPACT_ATOMS: atom_id res chain seq x y z
N MET A 1 -1.22 7.02 -7.29
CA MET A 1 -0.81 6.23 -8.45
C MET A 1 0.44 5.46 -8.05
N PRO A 2 0.54 4.17 -8.37
CA PRO A 2 1.76 3.40 -8.17
C PRO A 2 2.95 4.11 -8.79
N SER A 3 4.07 4.14 -8.06
CA SER A 3 5.32 4.68 -8.60
C SER A 3 5.71 3.94 -9.89
N MET A 4 6.49 4.57 -10.76
CA MET A 4 7.02 3.91 -11.95
C MET A 4 7.71 2.58 -11.61
N PHE A 5 8.49 2.54 -10.52
CA PHE A 5 9.09 1.31 -10.00
C PHE A 5 8.04 0.24 -9.66
N GLU A 6 7.05 0.60 -8.84
CA GLU A 6 5.99 -0.33 -8.40
C GLU A 6 5.19 -0.88 -9.59
N ARG A 7 4.91 -0.04 -10.60
CA ARG A 7 4.23 -0.45 -11.83
C ARG A 7 5.04 -1.49 -12.59
N THR A 8 6.34 -1.24 -12.78
CA THR A 8 7.23 -2.19 -13.46
C THR A 8 7.35 -3.50 -12.68
N SER A 9 7.51 -3.43 -11.35
CA SER A 9 7.51 -4.62 -10.48
C SER A 9 6.23 -5.44 -10.63
N LYS A 10 5.05 -4.79 -10.62
CA LYS A 10 3.74 -5.45 -10.84
C LYS A 10 3.60 -6.07 -12.22
N ASN A 11 4.18 -5.46 -13.25
CA ASN A 11 4.14 -6.01 -14.61
C ASN A 11 5.00 -7.28 -14.71
N ILE A 12 6.19 -7.28 -14.09
CA ILE A 12 7.06 -8.46 -14.03
C ILE A 12 6.34 -9.62 -13.31
N THR A 13 5.70 -9.37 -12.17
CA THR A 13 4.99 -10.45 -11.46
C THR A 13 3.82 -11.02 -12.26
N LYS A 14 3.08 -10.17 -12.96
CA LYS A 14 1.98 -10.59 -13.85
C LYS A 14 2.47 -11.45 -15.01
N GLU A 15 3.60 -11.09 -15.62
CA GLU A 15 4.19 -11.86 -16.72
C GLU A 15 4.70 -13.23 -16.26
N ILE A 16 5.31 -13.29 -15.06
CA ILE A 16 5.75 -14.57 -14.47
C ILE A 16 4.55 -15.48 -14.17
N GLY A 17 3.38 -14.92 -13.84
CA GLY A 17 2.15 -15.68 -13.62
C GLY A 17 2.10 -16.48 -12.32
N ASP A 18 3.09 -16.31 -11.45
CA ASP A 18 3.15 -16.94 -10.14
C ASP A 18 2.37 -16.11 -9.11
N LYS A 19 1.31 -16.70 -8.55
CA LYS A 19 0.39 -16.00 -7.65
C LYS A 19 0.99 -15.69 -6.28
N ASP A 20 2.02 -16.43 -5.86
CA ASP A 20 2.65 -16.24 -4.56
C ASP A 20 3.74 -15.15 -4.61
N LEU A 21 4.08 -14.69 -5.83
CA LEU A 21 5.11 -13.70 -6.06
C LEU A 21 4.60 -12.28 -5.76
N ARG A 22 5.26 -11.60 -4.84
CA ARG A 22 4.91 -10.25 -4.38
C ARG A 22 5.80 -9.21 -5.07
N PRO A 23 5.22 -8.16 -5.68
CA PRO A 23 6.00 -7.09 -6.29
C PRO A 23 6.66 -6.22 -5.20
N ALA A 24 7.91 -5.80 -5.42
CA ALA A 24 8.55 -4.81 -4.56
C ALA A 24 7.84 -3.45 -4.69
N LYS A 25 7.46 -2.86 -3.55
CA LYS A 25 6.63 -1.65 -3.51
C LYS A 25 7.39 -0.35 -3.80
N ASN A 26 8.62 -0.24 -3.33
CA ASN A 26 9.44 0.95 -3.49
C ASN A 26 10.94 0.61 -3.56
N LEU A 27 11.76 1.56 -4.00
CA LEU A 27 13.19 1.38 -4.21
C LEU A 27 13.96 1.04 -2.93
N LEU A 28 13.63 1.69 -1.81
CA LEU A 28 14.33 1.48 -0.52
C LEU A 28 14.05 0.09 0.06
N SER A 29 12.82 -0.40 -0.08
CA SER A 29 12.48 -1.77 0.30
C SER A 29 13.18 -2.76 -0.61
N ALA A 30 13.25 -2.49 -1.91
CA ALA A 30 13.90 -3.36 -2.88
C ALA A 30 15.40 -3.56 -2.63
N THR A 31 16.10 -2.57 -2.07
CA THR A 31 17.52 -2.71 -1.71
C THR A 31 17.75 -3.51 -0.42
N ARG A 32 16.73 -3.62 0.43
CA ARG A 32 16.78 -4.39 1.70
C ARG A 32 16.29 -5.82 1.56
N ILE A 33 15.56 -6.12 0.49
CA ILE A 33 15.07 -7.47 0.20
C ILE A 33 16.18 -8.24 -0.51
N HIS A 34 16.58 -9.34 0.08
CA HIS A 34 17.48 -10.32 -0.51
C HIS A 34 17.12 -11.71 0.00
N GLN A 35 17.78 -12.74 -0.50
CA GLN A 35 17.54 -14.08 0.01
C GLN A 35 17.79 -14.15 1.52
N PHE A 36 16.95 -14.92 2.21
CA PHE A 36 16.96 -15.05 3.66
C PHE A 36 16.68 -13.76 4.46
N SER A 37 16.42 -12.60 3.82
CA SER A 37 16.02 -11.40 4.56
C SER A 37 14.74 -11.67 5.33
N LEU A 38 14.64 -11.15 6.55
CA LEU A 38 13.42 -11.19 7.31
C LEU A 38 12.50 -10.02 6.93
N LEU A 39 11.21 -10.31 6.88
CA LEU A 39 10.15 -9.33 6.69
C LEU A 39 9.29 -9.33 7.94
N LEU A 40 8.93 -8.12 8.37
CA LEU A 40 8.06 -7.88 9.50
C LEU A 40 6.66 -7.54 9.01
N LYS A 41 5.64 -8.23 9.54
CA LYS A 41 4.23 -7.88 9.34
C LYS A 41 3.58 -7.71 10.71
N ARG A 42 3.13 -6.50 11.01
CA ARG A 42 2.34 -6.25 12.22
C ARG A 42 0.96 -6.87 12.08
N LYS A 43 0.42 -7.39 13.18
CA LYS A 43 -0.99 -7.77 13.23
C LYS A 43 -1.83 -6.51 13.14
N THR A 44 -2.91 -6.59 12.38
CA THR A 44 -3.91 -5.53 12.31
C THR A 44 -5.05 -5.84 13.26
N HIS A 45 -5.69 -4.78 13.74
CA HIS A 45 -6.95 -4.85 14.48
C HIS A 45 -8.15 -5.11 13.57
N SER A 46 -7.95 -5.02 12.24
CA SER A 46 -8.95 -5.36 11.22
C SER A 46 -8.66 -6.70 10.54
N GLN A 47 -9.72 -7.40 10.16
CA GLN A 47 -9.64 -8.57 9.28
C GLN A 47 -9.63 -8.21 7.79
N PHE A 48 -10.00 -6.97 7.42
CA PHE A 48 -10.26 -6.55 6.03
C PHE A 48 -9.08 -5.85 5.35
N TRP A 49 -8.06 -5.50 6.11
CA TRP A 49 -6.79 -4.97 5.61
C TRP A 49 -5.63 -5.48 6.45
N GLU A 50 -4.42 -5.30 5.92
CA GLU A 50 -3.18 -5.75 6.54
C GLU A 50 -2.14 -4.65 6.44
N GLN A 51 -1.29 -4.50 7.46
CA GLN A 51 -0.15 -3.59 7.38
C GLN A 51 0.85 -4.06 6.30
N PRO A 52 1.53 -3.11 5.62
CA PRO A 52 2.56 -3.46 4.66
C PRO A 52 3.69 -4.23 5.34
N GLU A 53 4.21 -5.24 4.64
CA GLU A 53 5.41 -5.93 5.06
C GLU A 53 6.60 -4.98 4.97
N VAL A 54 7.39 -4.91 6.05
CA VAL A 54 8.58 -4.06 6.12
C VAL A 54 9.81 -4.96 6.12
N PRO A 55 10.71 -4.83 5.13
CA PRO A 55 11.99 -5.52 5.16
C PRO A 55 12.88 -4.92 6.25
N ILE A 56 13.51 -5.78 7.04
CA ILE A 56 14.43 -5.40 8.11
C ILE A 56 15.86 -5.80 7.75
N GLU A 57 16.84 -5.13 8.33
CA GLU A 57 18.28 -5.39 8.12
C GLU A 57 18.76 -6.59 8.97
N VAL A 58 17.91 -7.62 9.08
CA VAL A 58 18.19 -8.88 9.79
C VAL A 58 17.84 -10.01 8.85
N SER A 59 18.76 -10.96 8.70
CA SER A 59 18.59 -12.21 7.97
C SER A 59 18.19 -13.34 8.90
N LEU A 60 17.58 -14.38 8.34
CA LEU A 60 17.48 -15.68 9.00
C LEU A 60 18.85 -16.19 9.47
N MET A 61 19.93 -15.88 8.75
CA MET A 61 21.29 -16.30 9.14
C MET A 61 21.80 -15.62 10.40
N ASP A 62 21.27 -14.45 10.76
CA ASP A 62 21.67 -13.69 11.95
C ASP A 62 21.00 -14.19 13.24
N ILE A 63 20.00 -15.05 13.12
CA ILE A 63 19.25 -15.61 14.27
C ILE A 63 19.51 -17.10 14.49
N LEU A 64 20.23 -17.76 13.57
CA LEU A 64 20.59 -19.17 13.65
C LEU A 64 22.04 -19.35 14.08
N GLU A 65 22.34 -20.51 14.67
CA GLU A 65 23.73 -20.90 14.93
C GLU A 65 24.56 -20.92 13.63
N PRO A 66 25.81 -20.42 13.66
CA PRO A 66 26.69 -20.44 12.49
C PRO A 66 26.93 -21.86 11.98
N SER A 67 27.11 -21.99 10.67
CA SER A 67 27.51 -23.25 10.04
C SER A 67 28.68 -23.02 9.10
N SER A 68 29.45 -24.08 8.82
CA SER A 68 30.51 -24.05 7.82
C SER A 68 30.01 -24.03 6.37
N SER A 69 28.76 -24.41 6.09
CA SER A 69 28.21 -24.43 4.73
C SER A 69 27.40 -23.18 4.40
N VAL A 70 27.79 -22.52 3.30
CA VAL A 70 26.98 -21.46 2.69
C VAL A 70 25.73 -22.12 2.07
N PRO A 71 24.51 -21.62 2.38
CA PRO A 71 23.28 -22.14 1.80
C PRO A 71 23.31 -22.10 0.26
N GLU A 72 22.92 -23.19 -0.39
CA GLU A 72 22.88 -23.28 -1.84
C GLU A 72 21.69 -22.48 -2.41
N THR A 73 21.88 -21.90 -3.59
CA THR A 73 20.85 -21.12 -4.28
C THR A 73 20.78 -21.54 -5.74
N VAL A 74 19.58 -21.77 -6.26
CA VAL A 74 19.36 -22.15 -7.65
C VAL A 74 18.90 -20.93 -8.45
N LYS A 75 19.54 -20.67 -9.59
CA LYS A 75 19.16 -19.61 -10.53
C LYS A 75 18.37 -20.22 -11.68
N THR A 76 17.13 -19.77 -11.85
CA THR A 76 16.23 -20.24 -12.90
C THR A 76 16.15 -19.21 -14.02
N GLY A 77 16.70 -19.58 -15.18
CA GLY A 77 16.53 -18.89 -16.46
C GLY A 77 17.01 -17.43 -16.51
N GLN A 78 17.21 -16.93 -17.73
CA GLN A 78 17.33 -15.51 -18.00
C GLN A 78 16.12 -15.09 -18.83
N PHE A 79 15.33 -14.18 -18.29
CA PHE A 79 14.09 -13.71 -18.93
C PHE A 79 14.26 -12.26 -19.40
N HIS A 80 13.48 -11.90 -20.41
CA HIS A 80 13.55 -10.59 -21.05
C HIS A 80 12.14 -10.05 -21.32
N ILE A 81 11.86 -8.86 -20.80
CA ILE A 81 10.63 -8.10 -21.05
C ILE A 81 11.01 -6.74 -21.63
N THR A 82 10.28 -6.29 -22.64
CA THR A 82 10.36 -4.91 -23.14
C THR A 82 9.17 -4.12 -22.63
N ASP A 83 9.44 -3.08 -21.84
CA ASP A 83 8.42 -2.09 -21.49
C ASP A 83 8.44 -0.97 -22.53
N THR A 84 7.49 -0.96 -23.45
CA THR A 84 7.38 0.03 -24.53
C THR A 84 6.38 1.12 -24.18
N ALA A 85 6.85 2.36 -24.03
CA ALA A 85 6.02 3.55 -23.97
C ALA A 85 5.88 4.17 -25.38
N VAL A 86 4.64 4.40 -25.83
CA VAL A 86 4.34 4.97 -27.15
C VAL A 86 3.92 6.43 -27.00
N LYS A 87 4.66 7.36 -27.62
CA LYS A 87 4.29 8.78 -27.68
C LYS A 87 3.60 9.06 -29.01
N LYS A 88 2.27 9.23 -29.03
CA LYS A 88 1.53 9.68 -30.22
C LYS A 88 1.47 11.21 -30.27
N TRP A 89 1.92 11.81 -31.36
CA TRP A 89 1.69 13.22 -31.65
C TRP A 89 0.50 13.35 -32.60
N LYS A 90 -0.45 14.23 -32.28
CA LYS A 90 -1.50 14.64 -33.23
C LYS A 90 -1.05 15.95 -33.86
N ALA A 91 -0.68 15.93 -35.14
CA ALA A 91 -0.32 17.15 -35.86
C ALA A 91 -1.54 18.10 -35.90
N ARG A 92 -1.32 19.38 -35.56
CA ARG A 92 -2.35 20.41 -35.65
C ARG A 92 -2.55 20.75 -37.13
N VAL A 93 -3.70 20.41 -37.70
CA VAL A 93 -4.11 20.90 -39.02
C VAL A 93 -4.30 22.41 -38.91
N SER A 94 -3.39 23.20 -39.50
CA SER A 94 -3.68 24.60 -39.78
C SER A 94 -4.61 24.64 -40.99
N VAL A 95 -5.87 24.95 -40.78
CA VAL A 95 -6.77 25.30 -41.88
C VAL A 95 -6.43 26.74 -42.28
N ASN A 96 -5.51 26.89 -43.22
CA ASN A 96 -5.48 28.06 -44.08
C ASN A 96 -6.00 27.64 -45.45
N ALA A 97 -6.92 28.44 -45.96
CA ALA A 97 -7.72 28.19 -47.15
C ALA A 97 -6.87 27.87 -48.39
N GLY A 98 -7.28 26.82 -49.11
CA GLY A 98 -6.84 26.51 -50.46
C GLY A 98 -5.62 25.59 -50.55
N VAL A 99 -5.82 24.46 -51.23
CA VAL A 99 -4.83 23.49 -51.74
C VAL A 99 -4.60 22.23 -50.87
N GLU A 100 -4.94 21.10 -51.50
CA GLU A 100 -4.75 19.68 -51.20
C GLU A 100 -4.26 19.25 -49.81
N ALA A 101 -5.16 18.58 -49.09
CA ALA A 101 -4.90 17.84 -47.88
C ALA A 101 -4.03 16.59 -48.14
N GLY A 102 -2.71 16.74 -48.03
CA GLY A 102 -1.82 15.63 -47.76
C GLY A 102 -1.83 15.29 -46.28
N LEU A 103 -2.40 14.13 -45.90
CA LEU A 103 -2.25 13.56 -44.56
C LEU A 103 -0.79 13.12 -44.37
N LEU A 104 0.00 13.91 -43.63
CA LEU A 104 1.31 13.42 -43.15
C LEU A 104 1.07 12.33 -42.08
N PRO A 105 1.86 11.25 -42.09
CA PRO A 105 1.74 10.18 -41.10
C PRO A 105 1.98 10.69 -39.68
N GLU A 106 1.15 10.23 -38.73
CA GLU A 106 1.39 10.40 -37.30
C GLU A 106 2.77 9.83 -36.93
N ALA A 107 3.72 10.69 -36.57
CA ALA A 107 5.01 10.24 -36.06
C ALA A 107 4.85 9.77 -34.60
N ALA A 108 5.09 8.49 -34.37
CA ALA A 108 5.16 7.91 -33.02
C ALA A 108 6.62 7.71 -32.63
N GLU A 109 7.02 8.28 -31.50
CA GLU A 109 8.34 8.05 -30.91
C GLU A 109 8.20 6.97 -29.81
N PHE A 110 9.06 5.95 -29.85
CA PHE A 110 9.01 4.79 -28.95
C PHE A 110 10.18 4.83 -27.99
N TYR A 111 9.90 4.89 -26.69
CA TYR A 111 10.89 4.67 -25.63
C TYR A 111 10.68 3.25 -25.11
N GLY A 112 11.62 2.36 -25.42
CA GLY A 112 11.59 0.97 -24.96
C GLY A 112 12.63 0.73 -23.86
N SER A 113 12.17 0.31 -22.68
CA SER A 113 13.07 -0.15 -21.61
C SER A 113 13.16 -1.68 -21.67
N SER A 114 14.36 -2.23 -21.86
CA SER A 114 14.60 -3.68 -21.81
C SER A 114 14.94 -4.09 -20.37
N LEU A 115 14.11 -4.93 -19.78
CA LEU A 115 14.29 -5.50 -18.44
C LEU A 115 14.78 -6.94 -18.60
N GLN A 116 15.99 -7.21 -18.09
CA GLN A 116 16.51 -8.57 -17.98
C GLN A 116 16.50 -8.99 -16.53
N TYR A 117 15.95 -10.16 -16.22
CA TYR A 117 15.85 -10.65 -14.85
C TYR A 117 16.06 -12.16 -14.77
N GLN A 118 16.36 -12.62 -13.57
CA GLN A 118 16.40 -14.04 -13.22
C GLN A 118 15.63 -14.29 -11.92
N ILE A 119 15.18 -15.53 -11.75
CA ILE A 119 14.55 -15.98 -10.51
C ILE A 119 15.58 -16.77 -9.71
N VAL A 120 15.82 -16.37 -8.46
CA VAL A 120 16.75 -17.05 -7.57
C VAL A 120 15.98 -17.68 -6.42
N THR A 121 16.00 -19.01 -6.36
CA THR A 121 15.21 -19.83 -5.43
C THR A 121 16.12 -20.62 -4.51
N ILE A 122 15.70 -20.77 -3.25
CA ILE A 122 16.37 -21.65 -2.29
C ILE A 122 15.79 -23.07 -2.45
N PRO A 123 16.61 -24.07 -2.78
CA PRO A 123 16.12 -25.43 -3.01
C PRO A 123 15.69 -26.09 -1.70
N PHE A 124 14.76 -27.04 -1.80
CA PHE A 124 14.11 -27.67 -0.65
C PHE A 124 15.09 -28.32 0.34
N HIS A 125 16.15 -28.99 -0.14
CA HIS A 125 17.15 -29.62 0.74
C HIS A 125 17.90 -28.60 1.60
N THR A 126 18.17 -27.41 1.07
CA THR A 126 18.81 -26.32 1.82
C THR A 126 17.93 -25.87 2.99
N TRP A 127 16.61 -25.84 2.83
CA TRP A 127 15.69 -25.57 3.93
C TRP A 127 15.72 -26.67 4.99
N THR A 128 15.75 -27.95 4.57
CA THR A 128 15.85 -29.08 5.49
C THR A 128 17.14 -29.03 6.33
N ASP A 129 18.25 -28.60 5.73
CA ASP A 129 19.52 -28.45 6.44
C ASP A 129 19.55 -27.22 7.36
N LEU A 130 18.93 -26.12 6.96
CA LEU A 130 18.78 -24.95 7.82
C LEU A 130 17.94 -25.25 9.06
N GLN A 131 16.84 -25.99 8.93
CA GLN A 131 15.97 -26.37 10.04
C GLN A 131 16.65 -27.23 11.11
N LYS A 132 17.77 -27.89 10.79
CA LYS A 132 18.58 -28.62 11.78
C LYS A 132 19.37 -27.68 12.69
N ARG A 133 19.56 -26.41 12.30
CA ARG A 133 20.27 -25.40 13.10
C ARG A 133 19.37 -24.88 14.21
N LYS A 134 19.94 -24.73 15.40
CA LYS A 134 19.25 -24.11 16.53
C LYS A 134 19.25 -22.60 16.40
N LEU A 135 18.34 -21.97 17.12
CA LEU A 135 18.36 -20.52 17.33
C LEU A 135 19.53 -20.17 18.24
N LEU A 136 20.04 -18.96 18.08
CA LEU A 136 21.07 -18.43 18.97
C LEU A 136 20.59 -18.42 20.43
N ASP A 137 21.45 -18.93 21.32
CA ASP A 137 21.29 -18.86 22.77
C ASP A 137 22.48 -18.04 23.35
N PRO A 138 22.24 -16.88 23.99
CA PRO A 138 20.93 -16.30 24.33
C PRO A 138 20.14 -15.75 23.12
N GLU A 139 18.80 -15.83 23.19
CA GLU A 139 17.90 -15.33 22.14
C GLU A 139 18.19 -13.85 21.82
N PRO A 140 18.37 -13.48 20.54
CA PRO A 140 18.61 -12.11 20.10
C PRO A 140 17.55 -11.12 20.62
N LEU A 141 17.99 -9.92 21.01
CA LEU A 141 17.10 -8.87 21.54
C LEU A 141 15.96 -8.53 20.57
N PHE A 142 16.24 -8.55 19.27
CA PHE A 142 15.24 -8.37 18.22
C PHE A 142 14.11 -9.40 18.30
N LEU A 143 14.42 -10.70 18.41
CA LEU A 143 13.40 -11.75 18.51
C LEU A 143 12.59 -11.64 19.80
N LYS A 144 13.23 -11.28 20.92
CA LYS A 144 12.53 -10.99 22.18
C LYS A 144 11.51 -9.87 22.00
N GLN A 145 11.86 -8.82 21.27
CA GLN A 145 10.94 -7.72 21.00
C GLN A 145 9.77 -8.15 20.11
N CYS A 146 10.04 -8.87 19.01
CA CYS A 146 8.99 -9.40 18.13
C CYS A 146 8.01 -10.32 18.87
N ARG A 147 8.52 -11.13 19.81
CA ARG A 147 7.71 -12.00 20.66
C ARG A 147 6.79 -11.20 21.57
N LYS A 148 7.32 -10.16 22.23
CA LYS A 148 6.53 -9.27 23.10
C LYS A 148 5.43 -8.52 22.36
N THR A 149 5.69 -8.09 21.12
CA THR A 149 4.73 -7.35 20.30
C THR A 149 3.86 -8.25 19.43
N ALA A 150 3.94 -9.58 19.58
CA ALA A 150 3.19 -10.58 18.82
C ALA A 150 3.21 -10.38 17.29
N VAL A 151 4.37 -9.93 16.77
CA VAL A 151 4.57 -9.59 15.36
C VAL A 151 4.85 -10.85 14.53
N ASN A 152 4.32 -10.91 13.30
CA ASN A 152 4.60 -12.01 12.39
C ASN A 152 5.90 -11.75 11.61
N LEU A 153 6.76 -12.76 11.57
CA LEU A 153 8.01 -12.76 10.83
C LEU A 153 7.92 -13.71 9.64
N TYR A 154 8.48 -13.27 8.53
CA TYR A 154 8.56 -14.05 7.31
C TYR A 154 9.99 -14.02 6.80
N VAL A 155 10.38 -15.08 6.10
CA VAL A 155 11.68 -15.16 5.44
C VAL A 155 11.49 -15.15 3.94
N VAL A 156 12.32 -14.39 3.24
CA VAL A 156 12.34 -14.36 1.77
C VAL A 156 12.97 -15.63 1.24
N THR A 157 12.20 -16.38 0.42
CA THR A 157 12.58 -17.70 -0.09
C THR A 157 12.96 -17.70 -1.56
N GLU A 158 12.38 -16.78 -2.33
CA GLU A 158 12.67 -16.58 -3.74
C GLU A 158 12.73 -15.09 -4.04
N ILE A 159 13.62 -14.69 -4.94
CA ILE A 159 13.71 -13.31 -5.42
C ILE A 159 13.76 -13.28 -6.94
N VAL A 160 13.24 -12.18 -7.50
CA VAL A 160 13.39 -11.83 -8.91
C VAL A 160 14.32 -10.63 -8.96
N GLU A 161 15.53 -10.83 -9.45
CA GLU A 161 16.56 -9.78 -9.49
C GLU A 161 16.90 -9.36 -10.92
N LEU A 162 17.22 -8.08 -11.09
CA LEU A 162 17.63 -7.53 -12.38
C LEU A 162 19.06 -7.97 -12.75
N LEU A 163 19.25 -8.30 -14.02
CA LEU A 163 20.55 -8.65 -14.59
C LEU A 163 21.24 -7.46 -15.28
N ASN A 164 20.47 -6.44 -15.63
CA ASN A 164 20.93 -5.20 -16.23
C ASN A 164 20.55 -3.98 -15.37
N SER A 165 21.00 -2.79 -15.79
CA SER A 165 20.65 -1.51 -15.17
C SER A 165 19.74 -0.71 -16.10
N PRO A 166 18.44 -1.06 -16.20
CA PRO A 166 17.52 -0.39 -17.12
C PRO A 166 17.22 1.03 -16.67
N VAL A 167 17.02 1.92 -17.65
CA VAL A 167 16.44 3.25 -17.43
C VAL A 167 14.97 3.16 -17.76
N LEU A 168 14.14 3.41 -16.77
CA LEU A 168 12.70 3.49 -16.92
C LEU A 168 12.29 4.94 -17.22
N TYR A 169 11.35 5.09 -18.15
CA TYR A 169 10.84 6.39 -18.57
C TYR A 169 9.38 6.54 -18.16
N GLU A 170 9.05 7.66 -17.53
CA GLU A 170 7.67 8.03 -17.24
C GLU A 170 7.39 9.29 -18.04
N THR A 171 6.82 9.07 -19.22
CA THR A 171 6.07 10.10 -19.91
C THR A 171 4.80 10.34 -19.12
N ARG A 172 4.83 11.33 -18.23
CA ARG A 172 3.59 12.01 -17.85
C ARG A 172 3.10 12.73 -19.10
N SER A 173 2.20 12.10 -19.87
CA SER A 173 1.26 12.92 -20.62
C SER A 173 0.46 13.68 -19.57
N GLU A 174 0.33 14.99 -19.75
CA GLU A 174 -0.56 15.84 -18.96
C GLU A 174 -2.04 15.49 -19.25
N ASN A 175 -2.40 14.20 -19.29
CA ASN A 175 -3.78 13.76 -19.47
C ASN A 175 -4.38 13.20 -18.17
N ILE A 176 -3.54 12.86 -17.18
CA ILE A 176 -4.03 12.47 -15.84
C ILE A 176 -3.63 13.50 -14.80
N LEU A 177 -2.36 13.95 -14.79
CA LEU A 177 -2.03 15.14 -14.01
C LEU A 177 -2.56 16.41 -14.67
N GLY A 178 -2.66 16.50 -15.99
CA GLY A 178 -3.24 17.68 -16.63
C GLY A 178 -4.76 17.80 -16.51
N LYS A 179 -5.46 16.78 -15.98
CA LYS A 179 -6.84 16.93 -15.52
C LYS A 179 -6.96 17.51 -14.09
N PHE A 180 -5.87 17.52 -13.33
CA PHE A 180 -5.83 18.01 -11.94
C PHE A 180 -4.82 19.14 -11.69
N SER A 181 -3.94 19.42 -12.65
CA SER A 181 -2.93 20.50 -12.57
C SER A 181 -3.36 21.78 -13.28
N PHE A 182 -4.44 21.74 -14.09
CA PHE A 182 -4.89 22.88 -14.89
C PHE A 182 -6.03 23.70 -14.24
N THR A 183 -6.35 23.48 -12.97
CA THR A 183 -7.38 24.29 -12.28
C THR A 183 -6.95 24.88 -10.95
N TRP A 184 -5.71 24.71 -10.48
CA TRP A 184 -5.36 25.22 -9.14
C TRP A 184 -4.98 26.71 -9.12
N ASN A 185 -4.43 27.26 -10.21
CA ASN A 185 -4.01 28.68 -10.23
C ASN A 185 -5.07 29.65 -10.80
N MET A 186 -6.27 29.20 -11.15
CA MET A 186 -7.29 30.08 -11.77
C MET A 186 -8.21 30.80 -10.77
N PHE A 187 -8.03 30.62 -9.46
CA PHE A 187 -8.76 31.37 -8.44
C PHE A 187 -7.96 32.52 -7.81
N VAL A 188 -6.76 32.80 -8.33
CA VAL A 188 -6.13 34.12 -8.20
C VAL A 188 -6.34 34.84 -9.53
N LYS A 189 -7.21 35.85 -9.50
CA LYS A 189 -7.62 36.68 -10.63
C LYS A 189 -6.39 37.25 -11.38
N GLY A 190 -6.12 36.76 -12.59
CA GLY A 190 -5.07 37.28 -13.46
C GLY A 190 -5.24 36.77 -14.89
N GLU A 191 -5.58 37.67 -15.81
CA GLU A 191 -5.72 37.42 -17.25
C GLU A 191 -4.38 37.08 -17.92
N GLY A 192 -4.42 36.09 -18.82
CA GLY A 192 -3.64 36.07 -20.07
C GLY A 192 -2.25 35.41 -20.05
N ALA A 193 -2.15 34.19 -20.58
CA ALA A 193 -1.11 33.74 -21.52
C ALA A 193 -1.25 32.23 -21.78
N GLY A 194 -1.26 31.82 -23.05
CA GLY A 194 -1.43 30.43 -23.49
C GLY A 194 -0.37 29.47 -22.93
N GLU A 195 -0.83 28.39 -22.30
CA GLU A 195 0.02 27.32 -21.77
C GLU A 195 0.62 26.46 -22.90
N ARG A 196 1.96 26.45 -22.95
CA ARG A 196 2.74 25.42 -23.64
C ARG A 196 2.68 24.13 -22.83
N LEU A 197 2.23 23.03 -23.45
CA LEU A 197 2.37 21.67 -22.93
C LEU A 197 3.84 21.41 -22.56
N LYS A 198 4.14 21.30 -21.26
CA LYS A 198 5.50 21.10 -20.76
C LYS A 198 5.59 19.69 -20.20
N VAL A 199 5.73 18.71 -21.10
CA VAL A 199 5.97 17.31 -20.75
C VAL A 199 7.25 17.24 -19.91
N ARG A 200 7.12 16.94 -18.61
CA ARG A 200 8.27 16.58 -17.76
C ARG A 200 8.51 15.09 -17.91
N GLU A 201 9.59 14.74 -18.61
CA GLU A 201 10.09 13.37 -18.66
C GLU A 201 10.82 13.10 -17.34
N LYS A 202 10.35 12.09 -16.61
CA LYS A 202 11.02 11.60 -15.40
C LYS A 202 11.70 10.29 -15.75
N GLU A 203 13.00 10.24 -15.53
CA GLU A 203 13.82 9.04 -15.71
C GLU A 203 14.13 8.42 -14.35
N LEU A 204 14.15 7.09 -14.29
CA LEU A 204 14.58 6.34 -13.13
C LEU A 204 15.54 5.24 -13.59
N THR A 205 16.79 5.32 -13.14
CA THR A 205 17.79 4.27 -13.38
C THR A 205 17.70 3.23 -12.28
N LEU A 206 17.44 1.98 -12.67
CA LEU A 206 17.53 0.83 -11.76
C LEU A 206 18.93 0.25 -11.77
N GLN A 207 19.30 -0.40 -10.67
CA GLN A 207 20.61 -1.01 -10.53
C GLN A 207 20.54 -2.51 -10.82
N LYS A 208 21.59 -3.04 -11.45
CA LYS A 208 21.81 -4.48 -11.56
C LYS A 208 21.81 -5.12 -10.16
N GLY A 209 21.15 -6.27 -10.04
CA GLY A 209 20.95 -6.99 -8.78
C GLY A 209 19.78 -6.50 -7.94
N MET A 210 19.07 -5.45 -8.36
CA MET A 210 17.90 -4.95 -7.64
C MET A 210 16.75 -5.97 -7.67
N VAL A 211 16.11 -6.20 -6.53
CA VAL A 211 14.97 -7.10 -6.41
C VAL A 211 13.68 -6.41 -6.85
N MET A 212 13.03 -6.99 -7.85
CA MET A 212 11.76 -6.50 -8.40
C MET A 212 10.55 -7.19 -7.80
N ALA A 213 10.71 -8.44 -7.36
CA ALA A 213 9.67 -9.22 -6.73
C ALA A 213 10.26 -10.33 -5.85
N TYR A 214 9.47 -10.86 -4.93
CA TYR A 214 9.92 -11.87 -3.99
C TYR A 214 8.80 -12.83 -3.58
N LYS A 215 9.17 -14.06 -3.20
CA LYS A 215 8.32 -14.93 -2.38
C LYS A 215 8.84 -14.97 -0.97
N ARG A 216 7.91 -15.14 -0.04
CA ARG A 216 8.21 -15.23 1.38
C ARG A 216 7.34 -16.29 2.03
N LYS A 217 7.89 -16.92 3.07
CA LYS A 217 7.21 -17.92 3.88
C LYS A 217 7.22 -17.50 5.34
N GLN A 218 6.16 -17.82 6.05
CA GLN A 218 6.05 -17.43 7.46
C GLN A 218 6.96 -18.28 8.34
N LEU A 219 7.71 -17.61 9.23
CA LEU A 219 8.45 -18.26 10.31
C LEU A 219 7.51 -18.57 11.47
N VAL A 220 7.65 -19.76 12.06
CA VAL A 220 6.93 -20.17 13.28
C VAL A 220 7.91 -20.70 14.30
N PHE A 221 7.95 -20.07 15.46
CA PHE A 221 8.79 -20.50 16.59
C PHE A 221 7.98 -21.41 17.52
N LYS A 222 8.52 -22.58 17.83
CA LYS A 222 7.94 -23.59 18.75
C LYS A 222 8.85 -23.72 19.98
N GLU A 223 8.38 -24.36 21.05
CA GLU A 223 9.13 -24.49 22.32
C GLU A 223 10.56 -25.03 22.12
N ASN A 224 10.79 -25.93 21.15
CA ASN A 224 12.08 -26.59 20.93
C ASN A 224 12.70 -26.34 19.55
N GLY A 225 12.35 -25.24 18.87
CA GLY A 225 12.94 -24.91 17.57
C GLY A 225 12.14 -23.91 16.74
N TRP A 226 12.44 -23.85 15.46
CA TRP A 226 11.76 -22.97 14.51
C TRP A 226 11.42 -23.75 13.22
N ASP A 227 10.41 -23.29 12.50
CA ASP A 227 9.89 -23.96 11.30
C ASP A 227 9.42 -22.91 10.29
N ILE A 228 9.26 -23.33 9.04
CA ILE A 228 8.71 -22.53 7.95
C ILE A 228 7.42 -23.19 7.47
N LEU A 229 6.34 -22.43 7.39
CA LEU A 229 5.10 -22.93 6.78
C LEU A 229 5.27 -23.06 5.27
N LEU A 230 5.75 -24.21 4.81
CA LEU A 230 6.00 -24.46 3.39
C LEU A 230 4.69 -24.55 2.57
N ILE A 231 3.58 -24.94 3.19
CA ILE A 231 2.26 -25.09 2.56
C ILE A 231 1.47 -23.78 2.67
N SER A 232 0.75 -23.43 1.60
CA SER A 232 0.10 -22.16 1.21
C SER A 232 -0.94 -21.54 2.16
N ASP A 233 -0.84 -21.79 3.46
CA ASP A 233 -1.66 -21.18 4.52
C ASP A 233 -0.82 -20.19 5.35
N ASP A 234 0.16 -19.55 4.71
CA ASP A 234 0.81 -18.37 5.23
C ASP A 234 -0.26 -17.33 5.61
N ASP A 235 -0.11 -16.68 6.77
CA ASP A 235 -1.07 -15.72 7.36
C ASP A 235 -2.20 -16.32 8.23
N LYS A 236 -2.38 -17.64 8.33
CA LYS A 236 -3.38 -18.25 9.25
C LYS A 236 -2.88 -18.54 10.67
N ARG A 237 -1.57 -18.67 10.84
CA ARG A 237 -0.94 -18.96 12.14
C ARG A 237 -0.13 -17.77 12.59
N ASN A 238 0.06 -17.63 13.90
CA ASN A 238 0.97 -16.63 14.44
C ASN A 238 2.40 -17.17 14.41
N THR A 239 3.37 -16.31 14.10
CA THR A 239 4.80 -16.64 14.22
C THR A 239 5.17 -17.07 15.64
N PHE A 240 4.50 -16.47 16.62
CA PHE A 240 4.50 -16.89 18.02
C PHE A 240 3.10 -17.39 18.36
N PRO A 241 2.84 -18.70 18.32
CA PRO A 241 1.51 -19.25 18.57
C PRO A 241 1.13 -19.09 20.06
N GLU A 242 0.07 -18.33 20.31
CA GLU A 242 -0.73 -18.41 21.54
C GLU A 242 -1.97 -19.26 21.25
N ALA A 243 -2.47 -19.98 22.26
CA ALA A 243 -3.57 -20.91 22.11
C ALA A 243 -4.86 -20.21 21.64
N GLY A 244 -5.27 -20.51 20.40
CA GLY A 244 -6.65 -20.44 19.94
C GLY A 244 -7.17 -19.06 19.53
N ILE A 245 -6.85 -18.63 18.31
CA ILE A 245 -7.77 -17.81 17.50
C ILE A 245 -7.61 -18.24 16.04
N GLU A 246 -8.55 -19.02 15.53
CA GLU A 246 -8.70 -19.30 14.10
C GLU A 246 -9.61 -18.23 13.48
N THR A 247 -9.13 -17.53 12.46
CA THR A 247 -9.95 -16.56 11.70
C THR A 247 -10.86 -17.29 10.70
N PRO A 248 -12.18 -17.04 10.68
CA PRO A 248 -13.10 -17.71 9.77
C PRO A 248 -12.94 -17.23 8.32
N PHE A 249 -13.15 -18.16 7.37
CA PHE A 249 -13.20 -17.89 5.94
C PHE A 249 -14.60 -17.37 5.54
N GLY A 250 -14.64 -16.33 4.69
CA GLY A 250 -15.87 -15.73 4.18
C GLY A 250 -16.09 -14.30 4.70
N GLN A 251 -15.29 -13.36 4.23
CA GLN A 251 -15.46 -11.95 4.58
C GLN A 251 -16.58 -11.34 3.74
N GLU A 252 -17.78 -11.27 4.30
CA GLU A 252 -18.88 -10.47 3.77
C GLU A 252 -18.66 -8.99 4.08
N PHE A 253 -19.16 -8.10 3.22
CA PHE A 253 -19.10 -6.66 3.46
C PHE A 253 -19.80 -6.27 4.78
N LYS A 254 -20.83 -7.02 5.18
CA LYS A 254 -21.55 -6.81 6.44
C LYS A 254 -20.62 -6.90 7.65
N HIS A 255 -19.68 -7.85 7.67
CA HIS A 255 -18.72 -7.99 8.76
C HIS A 255 -17.78 -6.77 8.83
N LEU A 256 -17.40 -6.17 7.69
CA LEU A 256 -16.64 -4.91 7.66
C LEU A 256 -17.45 -3.76 8.26
N GLN A 257 -18.74 -3.68 7.94
CA GLN A 257 -19.62 -2.66 8.52
C GLN A 257 -19.77 -2.85 10.03
N GLU A 258 -19.93 -4.08 10.50
CA GLU A 258 -20.02 -4.42 11.93
C GLU A 258 -18.71 -4.06 12.66
N GLU A 259 -17.55 -4.41 12.10
CA GLU A 259 -16.23 -4.08 12.64
C GLU A 259 -16.04 -2.56 12.77
N VAL A 260 -16.30 -1.80 11.70
CA VAL A 260 -16.19 -0.33 11.71
C VAL A 260 -17.18 0.29 12.70
N SER A 261 -18.41 -0.22 12.77
CA SER A 261 -19.43 0.28 13.70
C SER A 261 -19.00 0.11 15.16
N GLN A 262 -18.40 -1.03 15.51
CA GLN A 262 -17.87 -1.27 16.85
C GLN A 262 -16.75 -0.28 17.21
N GLN A 263 -15.86 0.05 16.27
CA GLN A 263 -14.81 1.05 16.51
C GLN A 263 -15.38 2.45 16.67
N MET A 264 -16.41 2.81 15.89
CA MET A 264 -17.12 4.09 16.04
C MET A 264 -17.82 4.20 17.39
N GLU A 265 -18.49 3.14 17.85
CA GLU A 265 -19.13 3.10 19.17
C GLU A 265 -18.10 3.23 20.30
N ALA A 266 -16.92 2.63 20.15
CA ALA A 266 -15.83 2.78 21.11
C ALA A 266 -15.27 4.22 21.14
N LEU A 267 -15.12 4.89 19.99
CA LEU A 267 -14.73 6.30 19.93
C LEU A 267 -15.79 7.22 20.51
N ALA A 268 -17.07 6.94 20.27
CA ALA A 268 -18.19 7.76 20.74
C ALA A 268 -18.30 7.78 22.28
N GLN A 269 -17.67 6.83 22.98
CA GLN A 269 -17.58 6.83 24.45
C GLN A 269 -16.61 7.89 24.99
N LEU A 270 -15.67 8.38 24.17
CA LEU A 270 -14.77 9.47 24.57
C LEU A 270 -15.52 10.80 24.65
N SER A 271 -15.03 11.75 25.46
CA SER A 271 -15.55 13.12 25.42
C SER A 271 -15.40 13.75 24.02
N THR A 272 -16.31 14.66 23.68
CA THR A 272 -16.25 15.42 22.42
C THR A 272 -14.92 16.15 22.27
N ASP A 273 -14.39 16.76 23.35
CA ASP A 273 -13.09 17.44 23.35
C ASP A 273 -11.93 16.49 23.00
N VAL A 274 -11.95 15.27 23.54
CA VAL A 274 -10.92 14.25 23.24
C VAL A 274 -11.07 13.74 21.81
N GLN A 275 -12.29 13.50 21.33
CA GLN A 275 -12.55 13.10 19.94
C GLN A 275 -12.05 14.18 18.97
N ASP A 276 -12.39 15.44 19.20
CA ASP A 276 -11.96 16.57 18.38
C ASP A 276 -10.44 16.71 18.36
N ALA A 277 -9.79 16.54 19.52
CA ALA A 277 -8.34 16.52 19.61
C ALA A 277 -7.73 15.36 18.80
N ILE A 278 -8.27 14.14 18.91
CA ILE A 278 -7.80 12.97 18.14
C ILE A 278 -7.90 13.27 16.64
N PHE A 279 -9.08 13.64 16.15
CA PHE A 279 -9.29 13.85 14.73
C PHE A 279 -8.47 15.02 14.19
N HIS A 280 -8.41 16.15 14.91
CA HIS A 280 -7.64 17.31 14.48
C HIS A 280 -6.15 16.98 14.35
N ASN A 281 -5.58 16.29 15.34
CA ASN A 281 -4.15 15.96 15.34
C ASN A 281 -3.80 14.84 14.35
N ILE A 282 -4.67 13.82 14.16
CA ILE A 282 -4.46 12.80 13.11
C ILE A 282 -4.45 13.44 11.73
N LEU A 283 -5.38 14.35 11.45
CA LEU A 283 -5.43 15.07 10.17
C LEU A 283 -4.16 15.90 9.93
N ALA A 284 -3.64 16.54 10.97
CA ALA A 284 -2.38 17.29 10.88
C ALA A 284 -1.17 16.39 10.60
N MET A 285 -1.23 15.10 10.96
CA MET A 285 -0.17 14.12 10.72
C MET A 285 -0.35 13.32 9.44
N LEU A 286 -1.43 13.48 8.67
CA LEU A 286 -1.62 12.68 7.45
C LEU A 286 -0.43 12.84 6.49
N GLY A 287 0.13 14.04 6.33
CA GLY A 287 1.33 14.26 5.51
C GLY A 287 2.65 13.73 6.10
N ASP A 288 2.65 13.26 7.34
CA ASP A 288 3.83 12.80 8.08
C ASP A 288 3.65 11.34 8.54
N ARG A 289 3.98 10.43 7.63
CA ARG A 289 3.95 8.99 7.88
C ARG A 289 4.84 8.57 9.06
N GLY A 290 5.93 9.29 9.31
CA GLY A 290 6.81 9.06 10.45
C GLY A 290 6.10 9.35 11.77
N ALA A 291 5.46 10.52 11.86
CA ALA A 291 4.68 10.90 13.03
C ALA A 291 3.49 9.96 13.30
N LEU A 292 2.78 9.50 12.24
CA LEU A 292 1.73 8.49 12.37
C LEU A 292 2.28 7.16 12.92
N GLN A 293 3.43 6.71 12.43
CA GLN A 293 4.08 5.49 12.89
C GLN A 293 4.57 5.61 14.35
N ASP A 294 5.19 6.73 14.71
CA ASP A 294 5.65 6.99 16.08
C ASP A 294 4.47 6.98 17.07
N LEU A 295 3.32 7.54 16.67
CA LEU A 295 2.10 7.48 17.47
C LEU A 295 1.59 6.05 17.63
N MET A 296 1.53 5.25 16.55
CA MET A 296 1.15 3.83 16.63
C MET A 296 2.06 3.08 17.60
N ASP A 297 3.38 3.24 17.47
CA ASP A 297 4.39 2.57 18.29
C ASP A 297 4.24 2.90 19.78
N MET A 298 3.83 4.14 20.10
CA MET A 298 3.58 4.56 21.48
C MET A 298 2.23 4.07 22.02
N LEU A 299 1.21 3.97 21.17
CA LEU A 299 -0.10 3.43 21.57
C LEU A 299 -0.05 1.92 21.81
N GLU A 300 0.79 1.18 21.08
CA GLU A 300 1.05 -0.26 21.27
C GLU A 300 1.78 -0.56 22.59
N GLN A 301 2.46 0.41 23.19
CA GLN A 301 3.12 0.24 24.49
C GLN A 301 2.12 0.21 25.65
N GLU A 302 2.44 -0.58 26.69
CA GLU A 302 1.64 -0.64 27.92
C GLU A 302 1.51 0.75 28.56
N HIS A 303 2.63 1.46 28.66
CA HIS A 303 2.72 2.80 29.22
C HIS A 303 2.79 3.81 28.08
N LEU A 304 1.90 4.81 28.08
CA LEU A 304 1.96 5.89 27.10
C LEU A 304 3.24 6.69 27.34
N GLY A 305 4.19 6.60 26.41
CA GLY A 305 5.42 7.40 26.39
C GLY A 305 5.18 8.87 26.05
N HIS A 306 6.24 9.66 25.97
CA HIS A 306 6.14 11.05 25.54
C HIS A 306 6.42 11.17 24.04
N LEU A 307 5.61 11.96 23.35
CA LEU A 307 5.84 12.37 21.97
C LEU A 307 5.75 13.90 21.88
N ASN A 308 6.46 14.45 20.91
CA ASN A 308 6.35 15.85 20.53
C ASN A 308 5.28 16.01 19.43
N GLY A 309 4.78 17.23 19.25
CA GLY A 309 3.86 17.56 18.15
C GLY A 309 2.45 16.96 18.32
N PRO A 310 1.72 16.77 17.20
CA PRO A 310 0.31 16.37 17.24
C PRO A 310 0.07 15.02 17.92
N GLY A 311 0.96 14.04 17.73
CA GLY A 311 0.90 12.75 18.41
C GLY A 311 1.00 12.88 19.94
N GLY A 312 1.87 13.77 20.42
CA GLY A 312 1.99 14.11 21.84
C GLY A 312 0.71 14.69 22.43
N THR A 313 0.03 15.57 21.68
CA THR A 313 -1.27 16.14 22.08
C THR A 313 -2.31 15.05 22.27
N ILE A 314 -2.42 14.10 21.34
CA ILE A 314 -3.35 12.96 21.46
C ILE A 314 -3.05 12.15 22.73
N LEU A 315 -1.78 11.80 22.96
CA LEU A 315 -1.38 11.04 24.16
C LEU A 315 -1.71 11.80 25.45
N ASN A 316 -1.56 13.13 25.46
CA ASN A 316 -1.87 13.95 26.61
C ASN A 316 -3.38 14.05 26.88
N GLU A 317 -4.22 14.17 25.85
CA GLU A 317 -5.67 14.19 26.02
C GLU A 317 -6.20 12.83 26.48
N LEU A 318 -5.68 11.73 25.93
CA LEU A 318 -6.00 10.38 26.39
C LEU A 318 -5.62 10.16 27.87
N ARG A 319 -4.57 10.83 28.37
CA ARG A 319 -4.20 10.77 29.79
C ARG A 319 -5.17 11.50 30.71
N LYS A 320 -5.83 12.55 30.22
CA LYS A 320 -6.72 13.38 31.02
C LYS A 320 -8.09 12.74 31.22
N ASP A 321 -8.55 11.92 30.27
CA ASP A 321 -9.85 11.25 30.38
C ASP A 321 -9.76 10.05 31.36
N SER A 322 -9.86 10.35 32.65
CA SER A 322 -9.76 9.38 33.76
C SER A 322 -10.92 8.37 33.84
N ARG A 323 -11.89 8.46 32.92
CA ARG A 323 -13.13 7.66 32.94
C ARG A 323 -12.99 6.28 32.33
N TYR A 324 -11.88 5.99 31.66
CA TYR A 324 -11.68 4.72 30.97
C TYR A 324 -10.37 4.04 31.39
N GLN A 325 -10.45 2.75 31.74
CA GLN A 325 -9.26 1.90 31.79
C GLN A 325 -8.58 1.96 30.42
N TRP A 326 -7.34 2.49 30.43
CA TRP A 326 -6.44 2.87 29.34
C TRP A 326 -6.36 1.93 28.13
N VAL A 327 -6.82 0.69 28.27
CA VAL A 327 -6.80 -0.35 27.25
C VAL A 327 -7.87 -0.11 26.17
N LYS A 328 -9.06 0.38 26.52
CA LYS A 328 -10.18 0.51 25.56
C LYS A 328 -10.05 1.61 24.49
N PRO A 329 -9.59 2.83 24.78
CA PRO A 329 -9.55 3.91 23.78
C PRO A 329 -8.37 3.84 22.82
N LYS A 330 -7.33 3.05 23.13
CA LYS A 330 -6.17 2.84 22.24
C LYS A 330 -6.56 2.10 20.96
N TYR A 331 -7.44 1.10 21.08
CA TYR A 331 -7.82 0.23 19.97
C TYR A 331 -8.45 0.94 18.78
N PRO A 332 -9.48 1.80 18.93
CA PRO A 332 -10.05 2.48 17.78
C PRO A 332 -9.09 3.48 17.14
N ILE A 333 -8.17 4.08 17.91
CA ILE A 333 -7.14 4.97 17.36
C ILE A 333 -6.11 4.17 16.57
N LEU A 334 -5.63 3.05 17.11
CA LEU A 334 -4.74 2.12 16.41
C LEU A 334 -5.40 1.60 15.12
N TYR A 335 -6.68 1.21 15.18
CA TYR A 335 -7.45 0.77 14.02
C TYR A 335 -7.50 1.84 12.90
N LEU A 336 -7.77 3.09 13.27
CA LEU A 336 -7.81 4.20 12.33
C LEU A 336 -6.42 4.47 11.72
N LEU A 337 -5.37 4.52 12.56
CA LEU A 337 -4.00 4.72 12.10
C LEU A 337 -3.56 3.59 11.17
N GLU A 338 -3.89 2.34 11.50
CA GLU A 338 -3.64 1.19 10.64
C GLU A 338 -4.32 1.32 9.28
N ALA A 339 -5.61 1.72 9.26
CA ALA A 339 -6.33 1.93 8.02
C ALA A 339 -5.68 3.02 7.16
N ILE A 340 -5.26 4.14 7.79
CA ILE A 340 -4.53 5.23 7.11
C ILE A 340 -3.22 4.69 6.50
N MET A 341 -2.48 3.88 7.26
CA MET A 341 -1.19 3.32 6.83
C MET A 341 -1.31 2.25 5.72
N VAL A 342 -2.50 1.73 5.46
CA VAL A 342 -2.78 0.86 4.30
C VAL A 342 -2.83 1.66 3.00
N LEU A 343 -3.24 2.93 3.06
CA LEU A 343 -3.28 3.80 1.90
C LEU A 343 -1.86 4.25 1.49
N SER A 344 -1.68 4.57 0.20
CA SER A 344 -0.42 5.16 -0.31
C SER A 344 -0.19 6.56 0.30
N ASP A 345 0.99 7.15 0.11
CA ASP A 345 1.32 8.46 0.73
C ASP A 345 0.53 9.66 0.13
N ILE A 346 -0.17 9.46 -0.99
CA ILE A 346 -0.92 10.49 -1.75
C ILE A 346 -2.31 10.84 -1.15
N PRO A 347 -3.13 9.89 -0.67
CA PRO A 347 -4.48 10.15 -0.14
C PRO A 347 -4.57 11.01 1.13
N HIS A 348 -3.45 11.38 1.75
CA HIS A 348 -3.41 12.20 2.97
C HIS A 348 -3.91 13.64 2.75
N ASP A 349 -3.43 14.32 1.71
CA ASP A 349 -3.89 15.67 1.35
C ASP A 349 -5.34 15.67 0.87
N LEU A 350 -5.75 14.60 0.18
CA LEU A 350 -7.12 14.46 -0.31
C LEU A 350 -8.11 14.23 0.83
N LEU A 351 -7.75 13.44 1.85
CA LEU A 351 -8.58 13.24 3.04
C LEU A 351 -8.75 14.56 3.84
N ALA A 352 -7.69 15.35 3.98
CA ALA A 352 -7.77 16.66 4.61
C ALA A 352 -8.71 17.62 3.82
N GLN A 353 -8.56 17.68 2.49
CA GLN A 353 -9.44 18.46 1.62
C GLN A 353 -10.89 17.98 1.65
N SER A 354 -11.11 16.66 1.70
CA SER A 354 -12.45 16.08 1.84
C SER A 354 -13.16 16.56 3.10
N LYS A 355 -12.43 16.70 4.22
CA LYS A 355 -12.97 17.25 5.46
C LYS A 355 -13.29 18.73 5.31
N GLU A 356 -12.38 19.52 4.75
CA GLU A 356 -12.58 20.96 4.53
C GLU A 356 -13.81 21.23 3.66
N LYS A 357 -13.99 20.46 2.58
CA LYS A 357 -15.15 20.51 1.69
C LYS A 357 -16.42 19.88 2.26
N ARG A 358 -16.33 19.25 3.44
CA ARG A 358 -17.44 18.55 4.13
C ARG A 358 -18.10 17.48 3.25
N ILE A 359 -17.28 16.72 2.52
CA ILE A 359 -17.75 15.68 1.58
C ILE A 359 -17.51 14.24 2.06
N LEU A 360 -16.88 14.05 3.23
CA LEU A 360 -16.54 12.72 3.78
C LEU A 360 -17.74 11.76 3.81
N PHE A 361 -18.91 12.23 4.28
CA PHE A 361 -20.13 11.42 4.29
C PHE A 361 -20.51 10.92 2.89
N HIS A 362 -20.52 11.80 1.89
CA HIS A 362 -20.88 11.45 0.52
C HIS A 362 -19.85 10.48 -0.09
N GLN A 363 -18.57 10.66 0.22
CA GLN A 363 -17.50 9.75 -0.18
C GLN A 363 -17.68 8.37 0.46
N ARG A 364 -18.01 8.31 1.75
CA ARG A 364 -18.29 7.06 2.46
C ARG A 364 -19.43 6.28 1.82
N GLU A 365 -20.54 6.95 1.50
CA GLU A 365 -21.69 6.33 0.85
C GLU A 365 -21.35 5.85 -0.57
N LEU A 366 -20.53 6.61 -1.29
CA LEU A 366 -20.01 6.23 -2.60
C LEU A 366 -19.16 4.95 -2.49
N VAL A 367 -18.17 4.93 -1.59
CA VAL A 367 -17.29 3.78 -1.37
C VAL A 367 -18.11 2.56 -0.94
N ARG A 368 -19.08 2.73 -0.03
CA ARG A 368 -20.02 1.65 0.36
C ARG A 368 -20.73 1.06 -0.85
N SER A 369 -21.26 1.91 -1.74
CA SER A 369 -21.98 1.47 -2.94
C SER A 369 -21.12 0.71 -3.95
N ILE A 370 -19.79 0.90 -3.89
CA ILE A 370 -18.82 0.16 -4.70
C ILE A 370 -18.48 -1.16 -4.00
N LEU A 371 -18.21 -1.15 -2.70
CA LEU A 371 -17.83 -2.34 -1.95
C LEU A 371 -18.96 -3.36 -1.87
N GLU A 372 -20.13 -2.96 -1.39
CA GLU A 372 -21.26 -3.84 -1.07
C GLU A 372 -21.61 -4.85 -2.19
N PRO A 373 -21.84 -4.43 -3.45
CA PRO A 373 -22.16 -5.38 -4.52
C PRO A 373 -20.95 -6.16 -5.04
N ASN A 374 -19.72 -5.65 -4.86
CA ASN A 374 -18.52 -6.22 -5.47
C ASN A 374 -17.68 -7.09 -4.51
N PHE A 375 -17.95 -7.03 -3.20
CA PHE A 375 -17.06 -7.53 -2.16
C PHE A 375 -16.79 -9.04 -2.21
N SER A 376 -17.79 -9.81 -2.66
CA SER A 376 -17.74 -11.27 -2.72
C SER A 376 -17.02 -11.81 -3.96
N TYR A 377 -16.76 -10.96 -4.96
CA TYR A 377 -16.15 -11.39 -6.20
C TYR A 377 -14.62 -11.45 -6.10
N SER A 378 -14.07 -12.55 -6.60
CA SER A 378 -12.62 -12.83 -6.64
C SER A 378 -11.99 -12.57 -8.01
N TRP A 379 -12.69 -11.90 -8.92
CA TRP A 379 -12.22 -11.54 -10.26
C TRP A 379 -12.65 -10.13 -10.65
N ASN A 380 -12.08 -9.61 -11.74
CA ASN A 380 -12.35 -8.26 -12.21
C ASN A 380 -13.75 -8.15 -12.83
N ILE A 381 -14.54 -7.18 -12.39
CA ILE A 381 -15.93 -6.99 -12.85
C ILE A 381 -16.19 -5.52 -13.18
N PRO A 382 -16.76 -5.21 -14.36
CA PRO A 382 -17.17 -3.85 -14.66
C PRO A 382 -18.34 -3.43 -13.77
N PHE A 383 -18.28 -2.22 -13.22
CA PHE A 383 -19.38 -1.63 -12.46
C PHE A 383 -19.64 -0.20 -12.91
N ILE A 384 -20.83 0.31 -12.55
CA ILE A 384 -21.28 1.66 -12.86
C ILE A 384 -21.60 2.38 -11.56
N ILE A 385 -20.96 3.53 -11.37
CA ILE A 385 -21.23 4.40 -10.24
C ILE A 385 -22.60 5.06 -10.43
N LYS A 386 -23.43 4.97 -9.39
CA LYS A 386 -24.78 5.56 -9.44
C LYS A 386 -24.67 7.09 -9.44
N ARG A 387 -25.31 7.74 -10.42
CA ARG A 387 -25.23 9.21 -10.62
C ARG A 387 -25.71 10.02 -9.41
N ASN A 388 -26.70 9.50 -8.67
CA ASN A 388 -27.20 10.15 -7.46
C ASN A 388 -26.15 10.27 -6.35
N LEU A 389 -25.15 9.37 -6.30
CA LEU A 389 -24.04 9.45 -5.35
C LEU A 389 -22.95 10.43 -5.80
N LEU A 390 -22.89 10.76 -7.09
CA LEU A 390 -21.98 11.76 -7.66
C LEU A 390 -22.54 13.18 -7.61
N ALA A 391 -23.86 13.33 -7.58
CA ALA A 391 -24.54 14.64 -7.55
C ALA A 391 -24.11 15.56 -6.39
N PRO A 392 -23.80 15.07 -5.17
CA PRO A 392 -23.31 15.92 -4.08
C PRO A 392 -21.81 16.26 -4.20
N LEU A 393 -21.06 15.50 -4.99
CA LEU A 393 -19.62 15.58 -5.11
C LEU A 393 -19.22 16.37 -6.36
N GLN A 394 -19.91 17.43 -6.78
CA GLN A 394 -19.59 18.11 -8.06
C GLN A 394 -18.31 18.97 -7.98
N GLY A 395 -17.76 19.31 -9.15
CA GLY A 395 -16.59 20.17 -9.28
C GLY A 395 -15.35 19.57 -8.59
N GLU A 396 -14.73 20.36 -7.71
CA GLU A 396 -13.54 19.94 -6.95
C GLU A 396 -13.80 18.70 -6.08
N GLY A 397 -15.01 18.56 -5.52
CA GLY A 397 -15.37 17.40 -4.70
C GLY A 397 -15.31 16.07 -5.48
N LEU A 398 -15.63 16.10 -6.78
CA LEU A 398 -15.61 14.91 -7.64
C LEU A 398 -14.18 14.50 -7.87
N ALA A 399 -13.37 15.52 -8.16
CA ALA A 399 -11.97 15.43 -8.42
C ALA A 399 -11.25 14.78 -7.22
N ILE A 400 -11.46 15.31 -6.01
CA ILE A 400 -10.88 14.75 -4.77
C ILE A 400 -11.30 13.29 -4.58
N THR A 401 -12.59 13.00 -4.78
CA THR A 401 -13.13 11.65 -4.57
C THR A 401 -12.57 10.64 -5.57
N TYR A 402 -12.46 11.02 -6.85
CA TYR A 402 -11.90 10.13 -7.87
C TYR A 402 -10.41 9.92 -7.64
N GLY A 403 -9.68 10.94 -7.19
CA GLY A 403 -8.31 10.78 -6.71
C GLY A 403 -8.19 9.72 -5.62
N LEU A 404 -9.01 9.79 -4.56
CA LEU A 404 -9.01 8.78 -3.49
C LEU A 404 -9.27 7.35 -4.01
N LEU A 405 -10.23 7.19 -4.93
CA LEU A 405 -10.57 5.89 -5.51
C LEU A 405 -9.45 5.35 -6.43
N GLU A 406 -8.77 6.21 -7.18
CA GLU A 406 -7.61 5.84 -7.99
C GLU A 406 -6.41 5.42 -7.13
N GLU A 407 -6.19 6.11 -6.01
CA GLU A 407 -5.17 5.72 -5.03
C GLU A 407 -5.48 4.37 -4.39
N CYS A 408 -6.75 3.99 -4.28
CA CYS A 408 -7.17 2.67 -3.87
C CYS A 408 -7.08 1.60 -4.96
N GLY A 409 -6.57 1.94 -6.16
CA GLY A 409 -6.33 0.99 -7.25
C GLY A 409 -7.46 0.86 -8.27
N LEU A 410 -8.54 1.65 -8.15
CA LEU A 410 -9.57 1.69 -9.18
C LEU A 410 -9.14 2.53 -10.39
N LYS A 411 -9.68 2.21 -11.56
CA LYS A 411 -9.48 3.03 -12.77
C LYS A 411 -10.64 3.99 -12.91
N MET A 412 -10.42 5.28 -12.68
CA MET A 412 -11.47 6.28 -12.75
C MET A 412 -11.33 7.12 -14.03
N GLN A 413 -12.45 7.66 -14.51
CA GLN A 413 -12.49 8.59 -15.62
C GLN A 413 -13.51 9.67 -15.30
N LEU A 414 -13.08 10.93 -15.20
CA LEU A 414 -13.97 12.07 -14.88
C LEU A 414 -15.21 12.13 -15.78
N ASP A 415 -15.08 11.73 -17.05
CA ASP A 415 -16.15 11.83 -18.06
C ASP A 415 -17.03 10.56 -18.13
N SER A 416 -16.73 9.54 -17.30
CA SER A 416 -17.42 8.25 -17.35
C SER A 416 -17.69 7.70 -15.95
N PRO A 417 -18.94 7.31 -15.63
CA PRO A 417 -19.26 6.67 -14.35
C PRO A 417 -18.87 5.17 -14.34
N ARG A 418 -18.24 4.66 -15.40
CA ARG A 418 -17.86 3.24 -15.53
C ARG A 418 -16.46 3.03 -14.97
N SER A 419 -16.31 1.97 -14.19
CA SER A 419 -15.01 1.50 -13.72
C SER A 419 -14.98 -0.03 -13.68
N THR A 420 -13.87 -0.60 -13.24
CA THR A 420 -13.65 -2.04 -13.14
C THR A 420 -13.18 -2.33 -11.73
N TRP A 421 -13.88 -3.22 -11.06
CA TRP A 421 -13.47 -3.80 -9.79
C TRP A 421 -12.17 -4.58 -9.99
N ASP A 422 -11.20 -4.36 -9.12
CA ASP A 422 -9.93 -5.08 -9.07
C ASP A 422 -9.81 -5.69 -7.66
N LEU A 423 -9.41 -6.96 -7.58
CA LEU A 423 -9.22 -7.65 -6.31
C LEU A 423 -8.17 -6.95 -5.44
N GLU A 424 -7.14 -6.36 -6.06
CA GLU A 424 -6.11 -5.59 -5.36
C GLU A 424 -6.67 -4.30 -4.72
N ALA A 425 -7.79 -3.78 -5.24
CA ALA A 425 -8.46 -2.60 -4.68
C ALA A 425 -9.30 -2.93 -3.45
N LYS A 426 -9.59 -4.20 -3.16
CA LYS A 426 -10.47 -4.61 -2.05
C LYS A 426 -9.94 -4.15 -0.68
N LYS A 427 -8.66 -4.40 -0.38
CA LYS A 427 -8.05 -4.02 0.91
C LYS A 427 -7.97 -2.49 1.06
N PRO A 428 -7.41 -1.73 0.09
CA PRO A 428 -7.38 -0.27 0.17
C PRO A 428 -8.77 0.37 0.27
N LEU A 429 -9.76 -0.11 -0.48
CA LEU A 429 -11.12 0.42 -0.41
C LEU A 429 -11.80 0.10 0.93
N SER A 430 -11.54 -1.08 1.51
CA SER A 430 -12.03 -1.43 2.85
C SER A 430 -11.45 -0.48 3.91
N ALA A 431 -10.14 -0.22 3.84
CA ALA A 431 -9.48 0.75 4.71
C ALA A 431 -10.02 2.17 4.51
N LEU A 432 -10.20 2.61 3.26
CA LEU A 432 -10.80 3.91 2.94
C LEU A 432 -12.23 4.03 3.50
N TYR A 433 -13.04 2.97 3.41
CA TYR A 433 -14.37 2.94 4.00
C TYR A 433 -14.31 3.12 5.53
N GLY A 434 -13.39 2.43 6.21
CA GLY A 434 -13.16 2.58 7.65
C GLY A 434 -12.77 4.02 8.01
N ILE A 435 -11.77 4.59 7.32
CA ILE A 435 -11.31 5.97 7.53
C ILE A 435 -12.45 6.97 7.37
N LEU A 436 -13.18 6.92 6.25
CA LEU A 436 -14.30 7.84 5.96
C LEU A 436 -15.50 7.66 6.90
N SER A 437 -15.58 6.53 7.59
CA SER A 437 -16.63 6.29 8.58
C SER A 437 -16.27 6.86 9.94
N MET A 438 -14.97 6.87 10.28
CA MET A 438 -14.48 7.31 11.57
C MET A 438 -14.11 8.80 11.61
N LEU A 439 -13.67 9.39 10.50
CA LEU A 439 -13.40 10.83 10.34
C LEU A 439 -14.68 11.63 10.06
#